data_AF-A0A7W0PMK2-F1
#
_entry.id   AF-A0A7W0PMK2-F1
#
_cell.length_a   1.000
_cell.length_b   1.000
_cell.length_c   1.000
_cell.angle_alpha   90.00
_cell.angle_beta   90.00
_cell.angle_gamma   90.00
#
_symmetry.space_group_name_H-M   'P 1'
#
loop_
_entity.id
_entity.type
_entity.pdbx_description
1 polymer ?
#
loop_
_entity_poly.entity_id
_entity_poly.type
_entity_poly.pdbx_seq_one_letter_code
_entity_poly.pdbx_strand_id
1 'polypeptide(L)'
;VNMDWQHLLMNGENLGEYAAMLAAEGLLGHQHANSGWGTFDDDNMVGATAFMETLELAVELRRAGYGDNGERLGFDLYPYTEDAVAVVQRSVLHWRFIDSVAARIDDAALREAQMRKDAVRAYELVYAALGAE
;
A
#
# COMPACT_ATOMS: atom_id res chain seq x y z
N VAL A 1 -13.05 6.68 8.07
CA VAL A 1 -13.35 5.26 7.77
C VAL A 1 -12.18 4.40 8.26
N ASN A 2 -12.42 3.16 8.71
CA ASN A 2 -11.33 2.20 8.93
C ASN A 2 -11.17 1.39 7.65
N MET A 3 -10.00 1.46 7.02
CA MET A 3 -9.73 0.88 5.71
C MET A 3 -8.85 -0.36 5.90
N ASP A 4 -9.47 -1.52 5.73
CA ASP A 4 -8.78 -2.81 5.71
C ASP A 4 -8.40 -3.19 4.28
N TRP A 5 -7.12 -3.46 4.06
CA TRP A 5 -6.59 -3.62 2.71
C TRP A 5 -7.12 -4.90 2.07
N GLN A 6 -7.20 -6.00 2.82
CA GLN A 6 -7.68 -7.24 2.25
C GLN A 6 -9.18 -7.23 2.03
N HIS A 7 -9.95 -6.46 2.81
CA HIS A 7 -11.39 -6.28 2.55
C HIS A 7 -11.63 -5.63 1.20
N LEU A 8 -10.79 -4.67 0.81
CA LEU A 8 -10.85 -4.06 -0.51
C LEU A 8 -10.41 -5.05 -1.59
N LEU A 9 -9.25 -5.70 -1.40
CA LEU A 9 -8.70 -6.64 -2.37
C LEU A 9 -9.67 -7.80 -2.66
N MET A 10 -10.30 -8.38 -1.64
CA MET A 10 -11.26 -9.48 -1.81
C MET A 10 -12.55 -9.07 -2.52
N ASN A 11 -12.85 -7.77 -2.56
CA ASN A 11 -13.99 -7.21 -3.29
C ASN A 11 -13.59 -6.65 -4.67
N GLY A 12 -12.32 -6.78 -5.06
CA GLY A 12 -11.80 -6.28 -6.34
C GLY A 12 -11.67 -4.76 -6.39
N GLU A 13 -11.59 -4.09 -5.24
CA GLU A 13 -11.41 -2.64 -5.13
C GLU A 13 -9.91 -2.27 -5.20
N ASN A 14 -9.58 -1.15 -5.85
CA ASN A 14 -8.19 -0.68 -5.93
C ASN A 14 -7.82 0.09 -4.65
N LEU A 15 -6.75 -0.34 -3.99
CA LEU A 15 -6.30 0.26 -2.72
C LEU A 15 -5.93 1.75 -2.85
N GLY A 16 -5.15 2.09 -3.88
CA GLY A 16 -4.69 3.47 -4.11
C GLY A 16 -5.85 4.42 -4.40
N GLU A 17 -6.73 4.04 -5.33
CA GLU A 17 -7.91 4.81 -5.69
C GLU A 17 -8.82 5.04 -4.47
N TYR A 18 -9.09 4.00 -3.69
CA TYR A 18 -9.94 4.11 -2.51
C TYR A 18 -9.32 5.04 -1.46
N ALA A 19 -8.01 4.93 -1.21
CA ALA A 19 -7.31 5.83 -0.30
C ALA A 19 -7.32 7.28 -0.78
N ALA A 20 -7.07 7.52 -2.08
CA ALA A 20 -7.10 8.84 -2.68
C ALA A 20 -8.50 9.48 -2.60
N MET A 21 -9.55 8.70 -2.85
CA MET A 21 -10.94 9.15 -2.70
C MET A 21 -11.26 9.51 -1.26
N LEU A 22 -10.92 8.64 -0.30
CA LEU A 22 -11.12 8.93 1.12
C LEU A 22 -10.34 10.17 1.57
N ALA A 23 -9.12 10.36 1.07
CA ALA A 23 -8.31 11.53 1.39
C ALA A 23 -8.94 12.83 0.86
N ALA A 24 -9.44 12.80 -0.38
CA ALA A 24 -10.12 13.94 -1.01
C ALA A 24 -11.39 14.37 -0.25
N GLU A 25 -12.10 13.43 0.38
CA GLU A 25 -13.29 13.68 1.18
C GLU A 25 -12.99 13.95 2.67
N GLY A 26 -11.71 13.91 3.09
CA GLY A 26 -11.33 14.05 4.51
C GLY A 26 -11.79 12.88 5.39
N LEU A 27 -12.00 11.71 4.79
CA LEU A 27 -12.50 10.49 5.44
C LEU A 27 -11.45 9.37 5.56
N LEU A 28 -10.21 9.61 5.10
CA LEU A 28 -9.07 8.70 5.24
C LEU A 28 -8.73 8.51 6.72
N GLY A 29 -9.24 7.44 7.31
CA GLY A 29 -9.05 7.16 8.73
C GLY A 29 -8.00 6.09 8.96
N HIS A 30 -8.24 5.26 9.97
CA HIS A 30 -7.31 4.22 10.38
C HIS A 30 -7.09 3.19 9.26
N GLN A 31 -5.88 2.64 9.20
CA GLN A 31 -5.46 1.63 8.22
C GLN A 31 -5.28 0.28 8.92
N HIS A 32 -5.85 -0.78 8.36
CA HIS A 32 -5.59 -2.17 8.73
C HIS A 32 -4.76 -2.80 7.62
N ALA A 33 -3.46 -2.93 7.91
CA ALA A 33 -2.48 -3.40 6.97
C ALA A 33 -2.34 -4.92 7.04
N ASN A 34 -2.63 -5.57 5.91
CA ASN A 34 -2.56 -7.00 5.70
C ASN A 34 -2.33 -7.31 4.21
N SER A 35 -2.33 -8.58 3.86
CA SER A 35 -2.22 -9.07 2.49
C SER A 35 -2.88 -10.44 2.37
N GLY A 36 -3.12 -10.90 1.14
CA GLY A 36 -3.46 -12.29 0.89
C GLY A 36 -3.94 -12.53 -0.53
N TRP A 37 -4.68 -13.61 -0.75
CA TRP A 37 -4.88 -14.17 -2.10
C TRP A 37 -5.98 -13.47 -2.90
N GLY A 38 -6.62 -12.44 -2.32
CA GLY A 38 -7.60 -11.61 -3.00
C GLY A 38 -8.98 -12.25 -3.16
N THR A 39 -9.25 -13.37 -2.49
CA THR A 39 -10.57 -14.03 -2.52
C THR A 39 -11.22 -14.19 -1.15
N PHE A 40 -10.47 -13.88 -0.09
CA PHE A 40 -10.87 -13.98 1.29
C PHE A 40 -10.06 -12.99 2.12
N ASP A 41 -10.48 -12.79 3.37
CA ASP A 41 -9.79 -12.03 4.39
C ASP A 41 -8.80 -12.96 5.12
N ASP A 42 -7.64 -13.19 4.48
CA ASP A 42 -6.64 -14.17 4.93
C ASP A 42 -5.74 -13.64 6.06
N ASP A 43 -5.63 -12.32 6.21
CA ASP A 43 -4.79 -11.63 7.20
C ASP A 43 -3.30 -12.03 7.18
N ASN A 44 -2.73 -12.22 5.98
CA ASN A 44 -1.31 -12.53 5.82
C ASN A 44 -0.41 -11.29 6.00
N MET A 45 0.90 -11.56 6.13
CA MET A 45 1.93 -10.52 6.22
C MET A 45 1.80 -9.46 5.12
N VAL A 46 1.96 -8.20 5.53
CA VAL A 46 1.87 -7.03 4.64
C VAL A 46 2.76 -7.16 3.41
N GLY A 47 2.16 -6.90 2.24
CA GLY A 47 2.82 -6.89 0.94
C GLY A 47 3.33 -8.26 0.47
N ALA A 48 2.91 -9.37 1.08
CA ALA A 48 3.38 -10.70 0.70
C ALA A 48 2.89 -11.17 -0.67
N THR A 49 1.65 -10.84 -1.03
CA THR A 49 1.02 -11.27 -2.30
C THR A 49 0.64 -10.06 -3.16
N ALA A 50 0.04 -9.03 -2.55
CA ALA A 50 -0.42 -7.80 -3.23
C ALA A 50 0.61 -6.67 -3.15
N PHE A 51 1.88 -6.96 -3.50
CA PHE A 51 2.99 -6.02 -3.29
C PHE A 51 2.82 -4.71 -4.08
N MET A 52 2.42 -4.79 -5.36
CA MET A 52 2.31 -3.62 -6.22
C MET A 52 1.13 -2.73 -5.83
N GLU A 53 0.00 -3.33 -5.45
CA GLU A 53 -1.17 -2.64 -4.91
C GLU A 53 -0.83 -1.95 -3.58
N THR A 54 -0.07 -2.61 -2.72
CA THR A 54 0.40 -2.03 -1.45
C THR A 54 1.40 -0.88 -1.71
N LEU A 55 2.23 -0.98 -2.75
CA LEU A 55 3.14 0.09 -3.15
C LEU A 55 2.39 1.31 -3.70
N GLU A 56 1.37 1.09 -4.53
CA GLU A 56 0.47 2.16 -5.00
C GLU A 56 -0.23 2.84 -3.82
N LEU A 57 -0.75 2.06 -2.86
CA LEU A 57 -1.32 2.60 -1.63
C LEU A 57 -0.32 3.45 -0.85
N ALA A 58 0.93 3.00 -0.71
CA ALA A 58 1.97 3.77 -0.03
C ALA A 58 2.22 5.13 -0.72
N VAL A 59 2.20 5.20 -2.05
CA VAL A 59 2.28 6.47 -2.79
C VAL A 59 1.11 7.39 -2.42
N GLU A 60 -0.13 6.87 -2.39
CA GLU A 60 -1.30 7.68 -2.06
C GLU A 60 -1.35 8.12 -0.59
N LEU A 61 -0.98 7.26 0.35
CA LEU A 61 -0.85 7.64 1.76
C LEU A 61 0.17 8.76 1.94
N ARG A 62 1.29 8.72 1.19
CA ARG A 62 2.28 9.81 1.18
C ARG A 62 1.74 11.09 0.57
N ARG A 63 0.99 11.01 -0.53
CA ARG A 63 0.31 12.18 -1.14
C ARG A 63 -0.70 12.81 -0.19
N ALA A 64 -1.37 11.99 0.61
CA ALA A 64 -2.35 12.43 1.61
C ALA A 64 -1.72 13.00 2.90
N GLY A 65 -0.39 12.92 3.07
CA GLY A 65 0.27 13.30 4.33
C GLY A 65 -0.12 12.40 5.51
N TYR A 66 -0.47 11.14 5.24
CA TYR A 66 -0.93 10.22 6.28
C TYR A 66 0.19 9.95 7.29
N GLY A 67 -0.05 10.29 8.57
CA GLY A 67 0.94 10.19 9.64
C GLY A 67 1.48 11.55 10.11
N ASP A 68 1.31 12.61 9.32
CA ASP A 68 1.79 13.96 9.65
C ASP A 68 1.13 14.53 10.91
N ASN A 69 -0.09 14.07 11.25
CA ASN A 69 -0.82 14.50 12.45
C ASN A 69 -0.81 13.43 13.56
N GLY A 70 0.09 12.45 13.46
CA GLY A 70 0.25 11.40 14.45
C GLY A 70 -0.57 10.13 14.17
N GLU A 71 -1.18 10.02 12.99
CA GLU A 71 -1.81 8.78 12.54
C GLU A 71 -0.81 7.62 12.60
N ARG A 72 -1.33 6.41 12.81
CA ARG A 72 -0.55 5.18 12.92
C ARG A 72 -1.22 4.13 12.06
N LEU A 73 -0.39 3.34 11.39
CA LEU A 73 -0.82 2.20 10.62
C LEU A 73 -0.96 1.00 11.56
N GLY A 74 -2.17 0.46 11.65
CA GLY A 74 -2.44 -0.79 12.35
C GLY A 74 -2.15 -1.99 11.45
N PHE A 75 -1.77 -3.11 12.06
CA PHE A 75 -1.59 -4.38 11.37
C PHE A 75 -2.70 -5.32 11.85
N ASP A 76 -3.58 -5.73 10.95
CA ASP A 76 -4.63 -6.71 11.22
C ASP A 76 -4.16 -8.04 10.66
N LEU A 77 -3.66 -8.93 11.50
CA LEU A 77 -2.91 -10.11 11.06
C LEU A 77 -3.40 -11.34 11.81
N TYR A 78 -3.50 -12.47 11.10
CA TYR A 78 -3.92 -13.73 11.68
C TYR A 78 -2.92 -14.85 11.34
N PRO A 79 -1.81 -14.95 12.10
CA PRO A 79 -0.80 -15.98 11.85
C PRO A 79 -1.32 -17.37 12.23
N TYR A 80 -1.74 -18.15 11.24
CA TYR A 80 -2.30 -19.49 11.45
C TYR A 80 -1.23 -20.54 11.79
N THR A 81 -0.04 -20.44 11.19
CA THR A 81 0.99 -21.49 11.29
C THR A 81 2.35 -20.98 11.73
N GLU A 82 2.53 -19.67 11.71
CA GLU A 82 3.78 -18.96 11.97
C GLU A 82 3.91 -18.50 13.42
N ASP A 83 5.11 -18.11 13.82
CA ASP A 83 5.32 -17.37 15.06
C ASP A 83 4.71 -15.96 14.94
N ALA A 84 3.76 -15.65 15.82
CA ALA A 84 3.01 -14.40 15.76
C ALA A 84 3.88 -13.14 15.93
N VAL A 85 4.92 -13.20 16.77
CA VAL A 85 5.83 -12.07 16.98
C VAL A 85 6.70 -11.84 15.75
N ALA A 86 7.20 -12.94 15.15
CA ALA A 86 7.98 -12.89 13.92
C ALA A 86 7.18 -12.33 12.74
N VAL A 87 5.89 -12.68 12.64
CA VAL A 87 4.97 -12.18 11.60
C VAL A 87 4.77 -10.67 11.70
N VAL A 88 4.51 -10.16 12.91
CA VAL A 88 4.38 -8.71 13.14
C VAL A 88 5.70 -8.00 12.83
N GLN A 89 6.83 -8.52 13.33
CA GLN A 89 8.14 -7.92 13.07
C GLN A 89 8.44 -7.88 11.57
N ARG A 90 8.17 -8.96 10.84
CA ARG A 90 8.41 -9.03 9.40
C ARG A 90 7.50 -8.07 8.63
N SER A 91 6.23 -7.97 9.00
CA SER A 91 5.27 -7.05 8.38
C SER A 91 5.69 -5.59 8.54
N VAL A 92 6.21 -5.20 9.72
CA VAL A 92 6.78 -3.86 9.93
C VAL A 92 7.96 -3.59 8.99
N LEU A 93 8.86 -4.58 8.83
CA LEU A 93 10.01 -4.44 7.94
C LEU A 93 9.59 -4.36 6.46
N HIS A 94 8.60 -5.14 6.05
CA HIS A 94 8.03 -5.07 4.70
C HIS A 94 7.40 -3.72 4.43
N TRP A 95 6.55 -3.23 5.34
CA TRP A 95 5.93 -1.91 5.19
C TRP A 95 6.98 -0.80 5.05
N ARG A 96 8.02 -0.81 5.91
CA ARG A 96 9.12 0.16 5.82
C ARG A 96 9.86 0.09 4.48
N PHE A 97 10.06 -1.12 3.95
CA PHE A 97 10.66 -1.28 2.63
C PHE A 97 9.76 -0.71 1.53
N ILE A 98 8.47 -1.05 1.53
CA ILE A 98 7.48 -0.56 0.55
C ILE A 98 7.38 0.98 0.60
N ASP A 99 7.24 1.58 1.79
CA ASP A 99 7.24 3.03 1.96
C ASP A 99 8.55 3.67 1.46
N SER A 100 9.70 3.03 1.70
CA SER A 100 10.98 3.51 1.16
C SER A 100 11.10 3.41 -0.36
N VAL A 101 10.41 2.47 -1.00
CA VAL A 101 10.29 2.42 -2.47
C VAL A 101 9.40 3.56 -2.93
N ALA A 102 8.22 3.73 -2.32
CA ALA A 102 7.29 4.81 -2.64
C ALA A 102 7.97 6.20 -2.54
N ALA A 103 8.79 6.41 -1.51
CA ALA A 103 9.55 7.64 -1.31
C ALA A 103 10.63 7.91 -2.38
N ARG A 104 11.09 6.88 -3.10
CA ARG A 104 12.10 7.00 -4.18
C ARG A 104 11.48 7.23 -5.56
N ILE A 105 10.18 6.99 -5.72
CA ILE A 105 9.48 7.24 -6.97
C ILE A 105 9.39 8.76 -7.19
N ASP A 106 9.73 9.21 -8.41
CA ASP A 106 9.48 10.59 -8.83
C ASP A 106 7.96 10.78 -9.04
N ASP A 107 7.29 11.28 -8.01
CA ASP A 107 5.83 11.43 -7.97
C ASP A 107 5.31 12.37 -9.07
N ALA A 108 6.05 13.45 -9.37
CA ALA A 108 5.66 14.40 -10.39
C ALA A 108 5.73 13.76 -11.79
N ALA A 109 6.81 13.04 -12.08
CA ALA A 109 6.95 12.31 -13.33
C ALA A 109 5.92 11.17 -13.44
N LEU A 110 5.63 10.48 -12.33
CA LEU A 110 4.61 9.44 -12.30
C LEU A 110 3.22 10.01 -12.61
N ARG A 111 2.84 11.13 -12.00
CA ARG A 111 1.57 11.81 -12.32
C ARG A 111 1.51 12.27 -13.77
N GLU A 112 2.60 12.81 -14.30
CA GLU A 112 2.65 13.21 -15.71
C GLU A 112 2.42 12.01 -16.65
N ALA A 113 3.06 10.88 -16.38
CA ALA A 113 2.86 9.64 -17.13
C ALA A 113 1.40 9.15 -17.03
N GLN A 114 0.83 9.12 -15.83
CA GLN A 114 -0.57 8.76 -15.58
C GLN A 114 -1.54 9.68 -16.35
N MET A 115 -1.34 11.00 -16.31
CA MET A 115 -2.17 11.97 -17.05
C MET A 115 -2.13 11.77 -18.56
N ARG A 116 -0.96 11.37 -19.10
CA ARG A 116 -0.80 11.04 -20.52
C ARG A 116 -1.25 9.63 -20.88
N LYS A 117 -1.69 8.82 -19.90
CA LYS A 117 -2.01 7.39 -20.06
C LYS A 117 -0.81 6.58 -20.58
N ASP A 118 0.39 7.00 -20.23
CA ASP A 118 1.64 6.34 -20.60
C ASP A 118 2.01 5.32 -19.53
N ALA A 119 1.41 4.13 -19.64
CA ALA A 119 1.64 3.05 -18.70
C ALA A 119 3.09 2.56 -18.74
N VAL A 120 3.74 2.57 -19.91
CA VAL A 120 5.14 2.15 -20.04
C VAL A 120 6.03 3.04 -19.19
N ARG A 121 5.91 4.37 -19.36
CA ARG A 121 6.69 5.31 -18.56
C ARG A 121 6.39 5.24 -17.07
N ALA A 122 5.11 5.04 -16.70
CA ALA A 122 4.72 4.88 -15.30
C ALA A 122 5.44 3.67 -14.66
N TYR A 123 5.45 2.53 -15.36
CA TYR A 123 6.15 1.34 -14.88
C TYR A 123 7.67 1.49 -14.89
N GLU A 124 8.28 2.16 -15.87
CA GLU A 124 9.72 2.47 -15.83
C GLU A 124 10.10 3.22 -14.55
N LEU A 125 9.32 4.22 -14.13
CA LEU A 125 9.57 4.99 -12.93
C LEU A 125 9.44 4.13 -11.66
N VAL A 126 8.40 3.30 -11.58
CA VAL A 126 8.17 2.41 -10.44
C VAL A 126 9.27 1.35 -10.34
N TYR A 127 9.64 0.71 -11.46
CA TYR A 127 10.66 -0.32 -11.47
C TYR A 127 12.07 0.24 -11.28
N ALA A 128 12.37 1.45 -11.74
CA ALA A 128 13.61 2.14 -11.41
C ALA A 128 13.73 2.36 -9.89
N ALA A 129 12.64 2.74 -9.20
CA ALA A 129 12.63 2.84 -7.74
C ALA A 129 12.80 1.48 -7.04
N LEU A 130 12.37 0.39 -7.67
CA LEU A 130 12.62 -0.99 -7.20
C LEU A 130 14.05 -1.47 -7.48
N GLY A 131 14.81 -0.78 -8.34
CA GLY A 131 16.20 -1.10 -8.67
C GLY A 131 16.39 -1.84 -9.99
N ALA A 132 15.42 -1.80 -10.89
CA ALA A 132 15.63 -2.23 -12.28
C ALA A 132 16.48 -1.20 -13.05
N GLU A 133 17.37 -1.69 -13.91
CA GLU A 133 18.20 -0.88 -14.84
C GLU A 133 17.46 -0.51 -16.11
#